data_AF-C6BKC8-F1
#
_entry.id   AF-C6BKC8-F1
#
_cell.length_a   1.000
_cell.length_b   1.000
_cell.length_c   1.000
_cell.angle_alpha   90.00
_cell.angle_beta   90.00
_cell.angle_gamma   90.00
#
_symmetry.space_group_name_H-M   'P 1'
#
loop_
_entity.id
_entity.type
_entity.pdbx_description
1 polymer ?
#
loop_
_entity_poly.entity_id
_entity_poly.type
_entity_poly.pdbx_seq_one_letter_code
_entity_poly.pdbx_strand_id
1 'polypeptide(L)'
;MEVLKWLFWQVGGLGPMAGQIGHFNVYAPERVPYAIERYTKETNRLYGVLDRRLADRPYIAGNDYTIADIAAYPWIVPHAGHGQDLNDFPNLQRWFEGVGARPATQRAYAGVERAYSRRREDISDDERNVLLGQTASSTAR
;
A
#
# COMPACT_ATOMS: atom_id res chain seq x y z
N MET A 1 13.63 19.82 0.86
CA MET A 1 13.07 19.15 2.06
C MET A 1 11.77 18.38 1.79
N GLU A 2 10.90 18.81 0.85
CA GLU A 2 9.60 18.17 0.62
C GLU A 2 9.66 16.68 0.28
N VAL A 3 10.61 16.26 -0.56
CA VAL A 3 10.77 14.84 -0.95
C VAL A 3 10.97 13.95 0.27
N LEU A 4 11.94 14.28 1.14
CA LEU A 4 12.23 13.49 2.33
C LEU A 4 11.06 13.49 3.31
N LYS A 5 10.41 14.64 3.51
CA LYS A 5 9.23 14.72 4.39
C LYS A 5 8.15 13.71 3.98
N TRP A 6 7.85 13.63 2.68
CA TRP A 6 6.83 12.72 2.17
C TRP A 6 7.29 11.27 2.06
N LEU A 7 8.59 11.04 1.82
CA LEU A 7 9.18 9.72 1.93
C LEU A 7 9.04 9.17 3.35
N PHE A 8 9.41 9.96 4.38
CA PHE A 8 9.26 9.54 5.78
C PHE A 8 7.79 9.42 6.20
N TRP A 9 6.90 10.26 5.69
CA TRP A 9 5.45 10.08 5.89
C TRP A 9 4.96 8.75 5.33
N GLN A 10 5.44 8.34 4.15
CA GLN A 10 5.10 7.03 3.59
C GLN A 10 5.65 5.89 4.47
N VAL A 11 6.93 5.98 4.87
CA VAL A 11 7.60 4.95 5.68
C VAL A 11 6.98 4.79 7.07
N GLY A 12 6.55 5.89 7.71
CA GLY A 12 5.99 5.87 9.06
C GLY A 12 4.47 5.79 9.14
N GLY A 13 3.76 6.09 8.06
CA GLY A 13 2.30 6.20 8.02
C GLY A 13 1.68 5.27 6.98
N LEU A 14 1.75 5.67 5.70
CA LEU A 14 1.06 4.94 4.60
C LEU A 14 1.44 3.46 4.56
N GLY A 15 2.74 3.15 4.51
CA GLY A 15 3.23 1.79 4.36
C GLY A 15 2.81 0.87 5.52
N PRO A 16 3.17 1.21 6.77
CA PRO A 16 2.80 0.38 7.92
C PRO A 16 1.30 0.15 8.04
N MET A 17 0.46 1.17 7.88
CA MET A 17 -0.99 1.02 8.07
C MET A 17 -1.64 0.21 6.94
N ALA A 18 -1.22 0.43 5.69
CA ALA A 18 -1.64 -0.38 4.54
C ALA A 18 -1.21 -1.86 4.70
N GLY A 19 0.01 -2.10 5.21
CA GLY A 19 0.50 -3.43 5.53
C GLY A 19 -0.35 -4.12 6.61
N GLN A 20 -0.77 -3.39 7.65
CA GLN A 20 -1.63 -3.96 8.69
C GLN A 20 -2.99 -4.37 8.14
N ILE A 21 -3.68 -3.52 7.37
CA ILE A 21 -4.98 -3.90 6.80
C ILE A 21 -4.84 -5.08 5.83
N GLY A 22 -3.79 -5.09 5.01
CA GLY A 22 -3.47 -6.23 4.15
C GLY A 22 -3.26 -7.54 4.92
N HIS A 23 -2.54 -7.49 6.04
CA HIS A 23 -2.37 -8.63 6.94
C HIS A 23 -3.70 -9.14 7.51
N PHE A 24 -4.50 -8.26 8.11
CA PHE A 24 -5.75 -8.67 8.74
C PHE A 24 -6.84 -9.12 7.74
N ASN A 25 -6.78 -8.66 6.49
CA ASN A 25 -7.72 -9.07 5.45
C ASN A 25 -7.33 -10.40 4.78
N VAL A 26 -6.04 -10.65 4.58
CA VAL A 26 -5.58 -11.78 3.73
C VAL A 26 -4.85 -12.87 4.50
N TYR A 27 -4.00 -12.49 5.46
CA TYR A 27 -3.02 -13.42 6.04
C TYR A 27 -3.36 -13.86 7.46
N ALA A 28 -4.06 -13.05 8.23
CA ALA A 28 -4.39 -13.37 9.62
C ALA A 28 -5.16 -14.70 9.70
N PRO A 29 -4.80 -15.60 10.65
CA PRO A 29 -5.41 -16.92 10.75
C PRO A 29 -6.89 -16.87 11.06
N GLU A 30 -7.29 -15.85 11.80
CA GLU A 30 -8.66 -15.61 12.19
C GLU A 30 -9.08 -14.21 11.76
N ARG A 31 -10.38 -14.02 11.57
CA ARG A 31 -10.92 -12.70 11.28
C ARG A 31 -10.98 -11.89 12.57
N VAL A 32 -10.37 -10.70 12.57
CA VAL A 32 -10.34 -9.79 13.73
C VAL A 32 -11.09 -8.50 13.37
N PRO A 33 -12.42 -8.41 13.59
CA PRO A 33 -13.24 -7.30 13.09
C PRO A 33 -12.75 -5.91 13.52
N TYR A 34 -12.36 -5.77 14.79
CA TYR A 34 -11.86 -4.51 15.32
C TYR A 34 -10.57 -4.04 14.61
N ALA A 35 -9.63 -4.96 14.36
CA ALA A 35 -8.38 -4.63 13.68
C ALA A 35 -8.63 -4.24 12.23
N ILE A 36 -9.46 -5.01 11.52
CA ILE A 36 -9.88 -4.71 10.15
C ILE A 36 -10.51 -3.31 10.09
N GLU A 37 -11.49 -3.02 10.93
CA GLU A 37 -12.14 -1.72 10.95
C GLU A 37 -11.16 -0.57 11.25
N ARG A 38 -10.30 -0.74 12.26
CA ARG A 38 -9.30 0.25 12.65
C ARG A 38 -8.34 0.58 11.51
N TYR A 39 -7.75 -0.44 10.87
CA TYR A 39 -6.75 -0.22 9.83
C TYR A 39 -7.36 0.17 8.48
N THR A 40 -8.60 -0.24 8.17
CA THR A 40 -9.35 0.30 7.03
C THR A 40 -9.57 1.80 7.21
N LYS A 41 -10.03 2.25 8.39
CA LYS A 41 -10.28 3.67 8.67
C LYS A 41 -9.00 4.50 8.65
N GLU A 42 -7.90 3.99 9.21
CA GLU A 42 -6.63 4.73 9.19
C GLU A 42 -6.03 4.78 7.78
N THR A 43 -6.12 3.71 6.99
CA THR A 43 -5.69 3.71 5.58
C THR A 43 -6.53 4.70 4.76
N ASN A 44 -7.84 4.74 4.98
CA ASN A 44 -8.74 5.72 4.37
C ASN A 44 -8.32 7.17 4.69
N ARG A 45 -8.01 7.46 5.97
CA ARG A 45 -7.51 8.77 6.40
C ARG A 45 -6.21 9.15 5.68
N LEU A 46 -5.28 8.20 5.55
CA LEU A 46 -3.99 8.41 4.87
C LEU A 46 -4.17 8.64 3.36
N TYR A 47 -5.13 7.96 2.72
CA TYR A 47 -5.52 8.22 1.33
C TYR A 47 -6.08 9.64 1.19
N GLY A 48 -6.93 10.09 2.13
CA GLY A 48 -7.43 11.47 2.14
C GLY A 48 -6.35 12.53 2.37
N VAL A 49 -5.29 12.22 3.14
CA VAL A 49 -4.12 13.11 3.27
C VAL A 49 -3.38 13.22 1.93
N LEU A 50 -3.16 12.09 1.25
CA LEU A 50 -2.46 12.05 -0.01
C LEU A 50 -3.27 12.71 -1.14
N ASP A 51 -4.58 12.48 -1.18
CA ASP A 51 -5.51 13.13 -2.12
C ASP A 51 -5.45 14.66 -1.98
N ARG A 52 -5.61 15.17 -0.76
CA ARG A 52 -5.53 16.62 -0.50
C ARG A 52 -4.16 17.17 -0.86
N ARG A 53 -3.10 16.39 -0.64
CA ARG A 53 -1.75 16.79 -1.05
C ARG A 53 -1.62 16.91 -2.56
N LEU A 54 -2.31 16.07 -3.33
CA LEU A 54 -2.21 16.01 -4.80
C LEU A 54 -3.20 16.95 -5.52
N ALA A 55 -3.98 17.74 -4.78
CA ALA A 55 -5.01 18.61 -5.33
C ALA A 55 -4.47 19.74 -6.22
N ASP A 56 -3.30 20.28 -5.90
CA ASP A 56 -2.69 21.44 -6.56
C ASP A 56 -1.37 21.12 -7.25
N ARG A 57 -1.01 19.84 -7.37
CA ARG A 57 0.30 19.40 -7.85
C ARG A 57 0.23 18.05 -8.57
N PRO A 58 1.07 17.84 -9.60
CA PRO A 58 1.06 16.58 -10.34
C PRO A 58 1.61 15.41 -9.51
N TYR A 59 2.60 15.65 -8.64
CA TYR A 59 3.31 14.65 -7.85
C TYR A 59 3.45 15.04 -6.36
N ILE A 60 3.76 14.07 -5.50
CA ILE A 60 3.69 14.22 -4.04
C ILE A 60 4.58 15.38 -3.54
N ALA A 61 5.79 15.51 -4.10
CA ALA A 61 6.75 16.52 -3.68
C ALA A 61 6.63 17.85 -4.45
N GLY A 62 5.77 17.94 -5.47
CA GLY A 62 5.62 19.14 -6.31
C GLY A 62 5.43 18.79 -7.79
N ASN A 63 6.19 19.47 -8.66
CA ASN A 63 6.05 19.37 -10.12
C ASN A 63 6.78 18.17 -10.73
N ASP A 64 7.80 17.65 -10.04
CA ASP A 64 8.63 16.56 -10.53
C ASP A 64 8.28 15.23 -9.84
N TYR A 65 8.42 14.13 -10.59
CA TYR A 65 8.28 12.77 -10.06
C TYR A 65 9.53 12.41 -9.24
N THR A 66 9.34 11.92 -8.02
CA THR A 66 10.45 11.70 -7.09
C THR A 66 10.38 10.33 -6.40
N ILE A 67 11.38 10.04 -5.57
CA ILE A 67 11.39 8.84 -4.72
C ILE A 67 10.21 8.78 -3.73
N ALA A 68 9.60 9.91 -3.38
CA ALA A 68 8.38 9.90 -2.55
C ALA A 68 7.21 9.25 -3.30
N ASP A 69 7.06 9.54 -4.60
CA ASP A 69 6.04 8.92 -5.45
C ASP A 69 6.33 7.44 -5.69
N ILE A 70 7.59 7.11 -5.97
CA ILE A 70 8.05 5.71 -6.13
C ILE A 70 7.75 4.90 -4.87
N ALA A 71 8.01 5.46 -3.69
CA ALA A 71 7.79 4.76 -2.43
C ALA A 71 6.30 4.63 -2.06
N ALA A 72 5.47 5.62 -2.38
CA ALA A 72 4.05 5.60 -2.06
C ALA A 72 3.22 4.74 -3.01
N TYR A 73 3.55 4.74 -4.31
CA TYR A 73 2.72 4.11 -5.35
C TYR A 73 2.41 2.62 -5.09
N PRO A 74 3.39 1.76 -4.73
CA PRO A 74 3.11 0.35 -4.47
C PRO A 74 2.12 0.11 -3.33
N TRP A 75 2.01 1.03 -2.38
CA TRP A 75 1.04 0.94 -1.27
C TRP A 75 -0.37 1.38 -1.68
N ILE A 76 -0.55 2.01 -2.84
CA ILE A 76 -1.87 2.38 -3.37
C ILE A 76 -2.39 1.32 -4.36
N VAL A 77 -1.49 0.58 -5.03
CA VAL A 77 -1.85 -0.45 -6.02
C VAL A 77 -2.94 -1.41 -5.53
N PRO A 78 -2.86 -1.98 -4.31
CA PRO A 78 -3.90 -2.89 -3.84
C PRO A 78 -4.99 -2.19 -3.02
N HIS A 79 -5.37 -0.96 -3.37
CA HIS A 79 -6.41 -0.17 -2.66
C HIS A 79 -7.71 -0.94 -2.41
N ALA A 80 -8.18 -1.74 -3.37
CA ALA A 80 -9.39 -2.55 -3.19
C ALA A 80 -9.21 -3.60 -2.08
N GLY A 81 -8.01 -4.21 -1.97
CA GLY A 81 -7.65 -5.12 -0.87
C GLY A 81 -7.53 -4.43 0.48
N HIS A 82 -7.29 -3.11 0.48
CA HIS A 82 -7.36 -2.26 1.67
C HIS A 82 -8.78 -1.78 1.99
N GLY A 83 -9.79 -2.19 1.21
CA GLY A 83 -11.17 -1.74 1.35
C GLY A 83 -11.39 -0.27 0.99
N GLN A 84 -10.59 0.27 0.06
CA GLN A 84 -10.69 1.65 -0.41
C GLN A 84 -11.21 1.69 -1.85
N ASP A 85 -12.08 2.64 -2.15
CA ASP A 85 -12.45 3.02 -3.51
C ASP A 85 -11.70 4.30 -3.90
N LEU A 86 -10.96 4.28 -5.02
CA LEU A 86 -10.22 5.46 -5.48
C LEU A 86 -11.14 6.55 -6.04
N ASN A 87 -12.40 6.24 -6.38
CA ASN A 87 -13.37 7.24 -6.80
C ASN A 87 -13.70 8.26 -5.68
N ASP A 88 -13.47 7.90 -4.42
CA ASP A 88 -13.61 8.81 -3.27
C ASP A 88 -12.43 9.80 -3.16
N PHE A 89 -11.36 9.60 -3.95
CA PHE A 89 -10.10 10.34 -3.89
C PHE A 89 -9.63 10.76 -5.29
N PRO A 90 -10.29 11.74 -5.93
CA PRO A 90 -10.08 12.04 -7.35
C PRO A 90 -8.65 12.49 -7.69
N ASN A 91 -7.96 13.20 -6.79
CA ASN A 91 -6.59 13.66 -7.02
C ASN A 91 -5.60 12.51 -6.87
N LEU A 92 -5.86 11.62 -5.91
CA LEU A 92 -5.10 10.38 -5.73
C LEU A 92 -5.30 9.45 -6.93
N GLN A 93 -6.53 9.29 -7.42
CA GLN A 93 -6.84 8.47 -8.60
C GLN A 93 -6.10 8.99 -9.83
N ARG A 94 -6.18 10.29 -10.12
CA ARG A 94 -5.42 10.93 -11.21
C ARG A 94 -3.92 10.63 -11.11
N TRP A 95 -3.34 10.82 -9.92
CA TRP A 95 -1.92 10.54 -9.70
C TRP A 95 -1.61 9.05 -9.87
N PHE A 96 -2.45 8.16 -9.35
CA PHE A 96 -2.28 6.72 -9.42
C PHE A 96 -2.27 6.22 -10.88
N GLU A 97 -3.24 6.66 -11.67
CA GLU A 97 -3.31 6.33 -13.09
C GLU A 97 -2.13 6.91 -13.86
N GLY A 98 -1.75 8.16 -13.58
CA GLY A 98 -0.59 8.82 -14.20
C GLY A 98 0.73 8.10 -13.90
N VAL A 99 0.95 7.67 -12.66
CA VAL A 99 2.14 6.88 -12.28
C VAL A 99 2.11 5.49 -12.90
N GLY A 100 0.93 4.86 -12.95
CA GLY A 100 0.71 3.54 -13.58
C GLY A 100 0.94 3.54 -15.09
N ALA A 101 0.66 4.64 -15.77
CA ALA A 101 0.87 4.79 -17.21
C ALA A 101 2.35 4.94 -17.62
N ARG A 102 3.27 5.15 -16.67
CA ARG A 102 4.70 5.29 -16.98
C ARG A 102 5.27 3.95 -17.48
N PRO A 103 6.05 3.93 -18.58
CA PRO A 103 6.62 2.70 -19.11
C PRO A 103 7.48 1.91 -18.11
N ALA A 104 8.19 2.59 -17.21
CA ALA A 104 8.97 1.93 -16.17
C ALA A 104 8.08 1.24 -15.12
N THR A 105 6.95 1.87 -14.74
CA THR A 105 5.98 1.27 -13.83
C THR A 105 5.33 0.06 -14.48
N GLN A 106 4.89 0.16 -15.73
CA GLN A 106 4.31 -0.97 -16.47
C GLN A 106 5.27 -2.16 -16.55
N ARG A 107 6.56 -1.92 -16.85
CA ARG A 107 7.58 -2.98 -16.83
C ARG A 107 7.77 -3.59 -15.44
N ALA A 108 7.72 -2.78 -14.38
CA ALA A 108 7.90 -3.27 -13.01
C ALA A 108 6.76 -4.20 -12.56
N TYR A 109 5.53 -3.99 -13.06
CA TYR A 109 4.36 -4.81 -12.73
C TYR A 109 4.04 -5.88 -13.78
N ALA A 110 4.77 -5.95 -14.90
CA ALA A 110 4.55 -6.96 -15.92
C ALA A 110 4.85 -8.36 -15.36
N GLY A 111 3.83 -9.23 -15.37
CA GLY A 111 3.95 -10.61 -14.85
C GLY A 111 3.99 -10.73 -13.33
N VAL A 112 3.77 -9.63 -12.59
CA VAL A 112 3.72 -9.64 -11.12
C VAL A 112 2.30 -9.96 -10.65
N GLU A 113 2.17 -10.91 -9.73
CA GLU A 113 0.89 -11.23 -9.10
C GLU A 113 0.37 -10.04 -8.29
N ARG A 114 -0.95 -9.81 -8.30
CA ARG A 114 -1.55 -8.70 -7.57
C ARG A 114 -1.41 -8.92 -6.07
N ALA A 115 -0.82 -7.95 -5.37
CA ALA A 115 -0.77 -8.00 -3.91
C ALA A 115 -2.18 -8.11 -3.32
N TYR A 116 -2.33 -8.95 -2.29
CA TYR A 116 -3.58 -9.22 -1.59
C TYR A 116 -4.71 -9.82 -2.45
N SER A 117 -4.43 -10.37 -3.64
CA SER A 117 -5.46 -11.03 -4.47
C SER A 117 -5.76 -12.48 -4.09
N ARG A 118 -4.88 -13.13 -3.32
CA ARG A 118 -5.09 -14.50 -2.84
C ARG A 118 -6.09 -14.50 -1.69
N ARG A 119 -6.96 -15.51 -1.62
CA ARG A 119 -7.83 -15.69 -0.45
C ARG A 119 -7.02 -16.37 0.64
N ARG A 120 -7.40 -16.12 1.90
CA ARG A 120 -6.76 -16.73 3.07
C ARG A 120 -6.76 -18.25 2.99
N GLU A 121 -7.84 -18.83 2.45
CA GLU A 121 -8.01 -20.28 2.27
C GLU A 121 -7.06 -20.87 1.22
N ASP A 122 -6.53 -20.05 0.32
CA ASP A 122 -5.62 -20.48 -0.76
C ASP A 122 -4.15 -20.49 -0.29
N ILE A 123 -3.85 -20.10 0.96
CA ILE A 123 -2.50 -20.05 1.53
C ILE A 123 -2.24 -21.34 2.32
N SER A 124 -1.29 -22.14 1.86
CA SER A 124 -0.90 -23.40 2.49
C SER A 124 -0.27 -23.19 3.88
N ASP A 125 -0.26 -24.24 4.70
CA ASP A 125 0.36 -24.20 6.03
C ASP A 125 1.87 -23.93 5.95
N ASP A 126 2.55 -24.48 4.93
CA ASP A 126 3.97 -24.24 4.69
C ASP A 126 4.24 -22.77 4.33
N GLU A 127 3.44 -22.17 3.45
CA GLU A 127 3.54 -20.74 3.12
C GLU A 127 3.26 -19.87 4.33
N ARG A 128 2.26 -20.23 5.15
CA ARG A 128 1.92 -19.53 6.38
C ARG A 128 3.08 -19.56 7.37
N ASN A 129 3.73 -20.71 7.54
CA ASN A 129 4.91 -20.84 8.38
C ASN A 129 6.07 -19.98 7.88
N VAL A 130 6.29 -19.92 6.55
CA VAL A 130 7.30 -19.04 5.96
C VAL A 130 6.97 -17.57 6.16
N LEU A 131 5.70 -17.17 6.05
CA LEU A 131 5.29 -15.76 6.14
C LEU A 131 5.19 -15.25 7.59
N LEU A 132 4.71 -16.09 8.52
CA LEU A 132 4.29 -15.67 9.86
C LEU A 132 5.10 -16.32 10.99
N GLY A 133 5.82 -17.41 10.71
CA GLY A 133 6.63 -18.13 11.69
C GLY A 133 8.05 -17.59 11.86
N GLN A 134 8.39 -16.49 11.20
CA GLN A 134 9.73 -15.90 11.26
C GLN A 134 9.93 -15.12 12.57
N THR A 135 11.09 -15.31 13.18
CA THR A 135 11.54 -14.55 14.36
C THR A 135 13.03 -14.23 14.23
N ALA A 136 13.64 -13.60 15.24
CA ALA A 136 15.09 -13.36 15.25
C ALA A 136 15.92 -14.66 15.11
N SER A 137 15.38 -15.83 15.49
CA SER A 137 16.10 -17.11 15.31
C SER A 137 16.12 -17.61 13.87
N SER A 138 15.18 -17.16 13.01
CA SER A 138 15.10 -17.60 11.62
C SER A 138 15.93 -16.76 10.65
N THR A 139 16.58 -15.69 11.12
CA THR A 139 17.39 -14.78 10.28
C THR A 139 18.86 -15.20 10.18
N ALA A 140 19.31 -16.16 11.00
CA ALA A 140 20.64 -16.77 10.88
C ALA A 140 20.65 -17.74 9.70
N ARG A 141 20.82 -17.20 8.49
CA ARG A 141 21.13 -17.95 7.26
C ARG A 141 22.38 -17.38 6.63
#